data_AF-A0AAD4HMF1-F1
#
_entry.id   AF-A0AAD4HMF1-F1
#
_cell.length_a   1.000
_cell.length_b   1.000
_cell.length_c   1.000
_cell.angle_alpha   90.00
_cell.angle_beta   90.00
_cell.angle_gamma   90.00
#
_symmetry.space_group_name_H-M   'P 1'
#
loop_
_entity.id
_entity.type
_entity.pdbx_description
1 polymer ?
#
loop_
_entity_poly.entity_id
_entity_poly.type
_entity_poly.pdbx_seq_one_letter_code
_entity_poly.pdbx_strand_id
1 'polypeptide(L)'
;NESLAWFWSVEVDLRGPDQSWNEECEFLLAFHWLRAKALWDRWREEMLLVTLEMDWTCKFFLWKTTIWGEHMQESLEKRLPGHGCYAGRQSHMYSLLAQDAQAAFQDLQNVLIEAGDE
;
A
#
# COMPACT_ATOMS: atom_id res chain seq x y z
N ASN A 1 15.69 -13.77 -31.84
CA ASN A 1 16.38 -14.48 -30.75
C ASN A 1 17.31 -13.47 -30.12
N GLU A 2 16.80 -12.65 -29.20
CA GLU A 2 17.57 -11.57 -28.59
C GLU A 2 18.62 -12.19 -27.67
N SER A 3 19.90 -11.88 -27.88
CA SER A 3 20.97 -12.34 -27.00
C SER A 3 20.75 -11.71 -25.62
N LEU A 4 20.37 -12.53 -24.65
CA LEU A 4 20.43 -12.14 -23.25
C LEU A 4 21.84 -11.58 -22.95
N ALA A 5 21.91 -10.53 -22.14
CA ALA A 5 23.18 -9.93 -21.75
C ALA A 5 24.12 -11.00 -21.14
N TRP A 6 25.44 -10.83 -21.31
CA TRP A 6 26.46 -11.86 -21.03
C TRP A 6 26.36 -12.50 -19.63
N PHE A 7 25.90 -11.74 -18.64
CA PHE A 7 25.72 -12.23 -17.27
C PHE A 7 24.53 -13.19 -17.09
N TRP A 8 23.56 -13.19 -18.00
CA TRP A 8 22.45 -14.14 -18.05
C TRP A 8 22.77 -15.40 -18.87
N SER A 9 23.86 -15.41 -19.63
CA SER A 9 24.36 -16.59 -20.38
C SER A 9 25.40 -17.40 -19.61
N VAL A 10 25.76 -17.00 -18.39
CA VAL A 10 26.65 -17.78 -17.53
C VAL A 10 25.86 -18.97 -16.99
N GLU A 11 25.97 -20.12 -17.64
CA GLU A 11 25.66 -21.41 -17.01
C GLU A 11 26.69 -21.62 -15.89
N VAL A 12 26.22 -21.57 -14.64
CA VAL A 12 27.07 -21.70 -13.46
C VAL A 12 27.49 -23.16 -13.31
N ASP A 13 28.58 -23.55 -13.97
CA ASP A 13 29.19 -24.86 -13.82
C ASP A 13 30.04 -24.87 -12.53
N LEU A 14 29.46 -25.34 -11.42
CA LEU A 14 30.00 -25.25 -10.03
C LEU A 14 31.35 -26.01 -9.79
N ARG A 15 32.14 -26.32 -10.82
CA ARG A 15 33.21 -27.34 -10.77
C ARG A 15 34.62 -26.89 -11.20
N GLY A 16 34.88 -25.62 -11.53
CA GLY A 16 36.19 -25.14 -12.03
C GLY A 16 37.02 -24.33 -11.01
N PRO A 17 38.36 -24.52 -10.91
CA PRO A 17 39.20 -23.90 -9.87
C PRO A 17 40.04 -22.68 -10.33
N ASP A 18 39.55 -21.84 -11.25
CA ASP A 18 40.30 -20.65 -11.70
C ASP A 18 39.97 -19.38 -10.88
N GLN A 19 40.87 -18.41 -10.78
CA GLN A 19 40.67 -17.19 -9.96
C GLN A 19 39.64 -16.22 -10.56
N SER A 20 39.55 -16.13 -11.90
CA SER A 20 38.51 -15.35 -12.61
C SER A 20 37.09 -15.86 -12.31
N TRP A 21 36.95 -17.16 -12.05
CA TRP A 21 35.68 -17.79 -11.67
C TRP A 21 35.16 -17.33 -10.30
N ASN A 22 36.04 -17.05 -9.34
CA ASN A 22 35.63 -16.61 -8.01
C ASN A 22 35.10 -15.17 -8.02
N GLU A 23 35.75 -14.27 -8.76
CA GLU A 23 35.34 -12.86 -8.86
C GLU A 23 34.01 -12.71 -9.60
N GLU A 24 33.80 -13.47 -10.68
CA GLU A 24 32.53 -13.46 -11.42
C GLU A 24 31.39 -14.09 -10.62
N CYS A 25 31.63 -15.20 -9.91
CA CYS A 25 30.64 -15.80 -9.01
C CYS A 25 30.28 -14.87 -7.84
N GLU A 26 31.27 -14.22 -7.22
CA GLU A 26 31.05 -13.23 -6.16
C GLU A 26 30.23 -12.04 -6.66
N PHE A 27 30.51 -11.55 -7.87
CA PHE A 27 29.72 -10.48 -8.49
C PHE A 27 28.27 -10.89 -8.75
N LEU A 28 28.04 -12.08 -9.29
CA LEU A 28 26.69 -12.60 -9.53
C LEU A 28 25.92 -12.80 -8.22
N LEU A 29 26.55 -13.39 -7.20
CA LEU A 29 25.95 -13.57 -5.88
C LEU A 29 25.62 -12.23 -5.22
N ALA A 30 26.51 -11.24 -5.31
CA ALA A 30 26.27 -9.89 -4.80
C ALA A 30 25.13 -9.20 -5.55
N PHE A 31 25.05 -9.33 -6.88
CA PHE A 31 23.95 -8.77 -7.68
C PHE A 31 22.61 -9.44 -7.35
N HIS A 32 22.58 -10.77 -7.24
CA HIS A 32 21.38 -11.50 -6.85
C HIS A 32 20.93 -11.12 -5.44
N TRP A 33 21.86 -10.97 -4.50
CA TRP A 33 21.57 -10.49 -3.15
C TRP A 33 21.04 -9.05 -3.17
N LEU A 34 21.67 -8.12 -3.90
CA LEU A 34 21.20 -6.73 -4.01
C LEU A 34 19.78 -6.65 -4.57
N ARG A 35 19.46 -7.46 -5.58
CA ARG A 35 18.11 -7.53 -6.14
C ARG A 35 17.10 -8.08 -5.12
N ALA A 36 17.45 -9.15 -4.43
CA ALA A 36 16.60 -9.72 -3.38
C ALA A 36 16.38 -8.72 -2.25
N LYS A 37 17.43 -8.01 -1.85
CA LYS A 37 17.40 -6.96 -0.81
C LYS A 37 16.53 -5.78 -1.23
N ALA A 38 16.71 -5.27 -2.45
CA ALA A 38 15.89 -4.18 -2.98
C ALA A 38 14.41 -4.55 -3.08
N LEU A 39 14.09 -5.79 -3.49
CA LEU A 39 12.71 -6.28 -3.49
C LEU A 39 12.15 -6.35 -2.07
N TRP A 40 12.91 -6.89 -1.12
CA TRP A 40 12.49 -6.97 0.28
C TRP A 40 12.26 -5.59 0.90
N ASP A 41 13.16 -4.64 0.66
CA ASP A 41 13.02 -3.25 1.14
C ASP A 41 11.78 -2.60 0.52
N ARG A 42 11.54 -2.78 -0.79
CA ARG A 42 10.33 -2.27 -1.46
C ARG A 42 9.05 -2.87 -0.88
N TRP A 43 8.99 -4.18 -0.67
CA TRP A 43 7.82 -4.82 -0.06
C TRP A 43 7.55 -4.28 1.35
N ARG A 44 8.62 -4.04 2.13
CA ARG A 44 8.52 -3.45 3.45
C ARG A 44 7.99 -2.01 3.41
N GLU A 45 8.43 -1.20 2.44
CA GLU A 45 7.93 0.15 2.21
C GLU A 45 6.45 0.13 1.78
N GLU A 46 6.10 -0.71 0.81
CA GLU A 46 4.72 -0.86 0.31
C GLU A 46 3.75 -1.25 1.43
N MET A 47 4.13 -2.19 2.30
CA MET A 47 3.32 -2.57 3.47
C MET A 47 3.06 -1.38 4.40
N LEU A 48 4.08 -0.56 4.65
CA LEU A 48 3.94 0.63 5.49
C LEU A 48 3.06 1.70 4.82
N LEU A 49 3.25 1.94 3.52
CA LEU A 49 2.46 2.88 2.74
C LEU A 49 0.99 2.49 2.71
N VAL A 50 0.67 1.24 2.40
CA VAL A 50 -0.71 0.74 2.36
C VAL A 50 -1.40 0.93 3.72
N THR A 51 -0.70 0.66 4.83
CA THR A 51 -1.26 0.86 6.18
C THR A 51 -1.57 2.34 6.46
N LEU A 52 -0.69 3.25 6.03
CA LEU A 52 -0.92 4.69 6.16
C LEU A 52 -2.05 5.18 5.27
N GLU A 53 -2.13 4.70 4.03
CA GLU A 53 -3.20 5.04 3.09
C GLU A 53 -4.57 4.59 3.60
N MET A 54 -4.66 3.42 4.23
CA MET A 54 -5.87 2.92 4.89
C MET A 54 -6.35 3.88 6.01
N ASP A 55 -5.45 4.29 6.89
CA ASP A 55 -5.75 5.26 7.95
C ASP A 55 -6.17 6.63 7.39
N TRP A 56 -5.45 7.12 6.38
CA TRP A 56 -5.78 8.38 5.70
C TRP A 56 -7.13 8.31 4.98
N THR A 57 -7.50 7.16 4.40
CA THR A 57 -8.80 6.96 3.76
C THR A 57 -9.93 7.09 4.76
N CYS A 58 -9.81 6.49 5.95
CA CYS A 58 -10.78 6.63 7.02
C CYS A 58 -10.92 8.09 7.47
N LYS A 59 -9.79 8.77 7.70
CA LYS A 59 -9.75 10.18 8.09
C LYS A 59 -10.38 11.08 7.02
N PHE A 60 -10.15 10.78 5.75
CA PHE A 60 -10.75 11.50 4.63
C PHE A 60 -12.29 11.37 4.64
N PHE A 61 -12.83 10.17 4.83
CA PHE A 61 -14.28 9.98 4.90
C PHE A 61 -14.92 10.67 6.11
N LEU A 62 -14.27 10.64 7.27
CA LEU A 62 -14.73 11.38 8.45
C LEU A 62 -14.71 12.90 8.19
N TRP A 63 -13.63 13.42 7.61
CA TRP A 63 -13.56 14.82 7.22
C TRP A 63 -14.67 15.19 6.22
N LYS A 64 -14.92 14.37 5.20
CA LYS A 64 -16.04 14.58 4.26
C LYS A 64 -17.40 14.58 4.95
N THR A 65 -17.61 13.70 5.92
CA THR A 65 -18.84 13.65 6.72
C THR A 65 -19.10 14.99 7.40
N THR A 66 -18.08 15.56 8.04
CA THR A 66 -18.14 16.86 8.70
C THR A 66 -18.44 17.99 7.72
N ILE A 67 -17.68 18.08 6.62
CA ILE A 67 -17.86 19.13 5.59
C ILE A 67 -19.29 19.11 5.02
N TRP A 68 -19.82 17.93 4.71
CA TRP A 68 -21.20 17.83 4.22
C TRP A 68 -22.24 18.13 5.30
N GLY A 69 -21.95 17.84 6.57
CA GLY A 69 -22.76 18.26 7.70
C GLY A 69 -22.82 19.78 7.85
N GLU A 70 -21.69 20.47 7.68
CA GLU A 70 -21.61 21.94 7.68
C GLU A 70 -22.42 22.53 6.52
N HIS A 71 -22.26 22.00 5.30
CA HIS A 71 -23.06 22.44 4.13
C HIS A 71 -24.56 22.23 4.33
N MET A 72 -24.96 21.16 5.03
CA MET A 72 -26.36 20.93 5.38
C MET A 72 -26.87 22.06 6.29
N GLN A 73 -26.12 22.41 7.34
CA GLN A 73 -26.51 23.50 8.25
C GLN A 73 -26.60 24.84 7.51
N GLU A 74 -25.59 25.18 6.70
CA GLU A 74 -25.58 26.41 5.90
C GLU A 74 -26.78 26.48 4.94
N SER A 75 -27.15 25.35 4.33
CA SER A 75 -28.31 25.27 3.43
C SER A 75 -29.64 25.48 4.19
N LEU A 76 -29.74 24.98 5.42
CA LEU A 76 -30.90 25.20 6.28
C LEU A 76 -31.02 26.68 6.67
N GLU A 77 -29.91 27.33 7.03
CA GLU A 77 -29.85 28.77 7.33
C GLU A 77 -30.29 29.62 6.13
N LYS A 78 -29.86 29.25 4.92
CA LYS A 78 -30.25 29.92 3.66
C LYS A 78 -31.67 29.57 3.19
N ARG A 79 -32.42 28.76 3.94
CA ARG A 79 -33.78 28.28 3.60
C ARG A 79 -33.83 27.54 2.26
N LEU A 80 -32.81 26.71 2.00
CA LEU A 80 -32.66 25.89 0.81
C LEU A 80 -32.80 24.39 1.18
N PRO A 81 -34.03 23.90 1.46
CA PRO A 81 -34.24 22.58 2.03
C PRO A 81 -33.78 21.43 1.13
N GLY A 82 -33.85 21.60 -0.20
CA GLY A 82 -33.36 20.59 -1.14
C GLY A 82 -31.85 20.40 -1.08
N HIS A 83 -31.09 21.50 -0.99
CA HIS A 83 -29.64 21.47 -0.82
C HIS A 83 -29.26 20.85 0.53
N GLY A 84 -29.98 21.21 1.59
CA GLY A 84 -29.81 20.60 2.92
C GLY A 84 -30.04 19.09 2.90
N CYS A 85 -31.12 18.62 2.26
CA CYS A 85 -31.42 17.19 2.14
C CYS A 85 -30.32 16.42 1.37
N TYR A 86 -29.84 16.98 0.25
CA TYR A 86 -28.74 16.37 -0.49
C TYR A 86 -27.43 16.33 0.32
N ALA A 87 -27.06 17.44 0.96
CA ALA A 87 -25.86 17.51 1.79
C ALA A 87 -25.93 16.53 2.98
N GLY A 88 -27.08 16.42 3.64
CA GLY A 88 -27.32 15.44 4.70
C GLY A 88 -27.17 13.99 4.20
N ARG A 89 -27.70 13.67 3.02
CA ARG A 89 -27.48 12.35 2.39
C ARG A 89 -26.01 12.07 2.12
N GLN A 90 -25.27 13.06 1.61
CA GLN A 90 -23.83 12.91 1.37
C GLN A 90 -23.06 12.70 2.67
N SER A 91 -23.35 13.48 3.71
CA SER A 91 -22.75 13.31 5.04
C SER A 91 -22.98 11.90 5.58
N HIS A 92 -24.22 11.40 5.52
CA HIS A 92 -24.53 10.05 5.96
C HIS A 92 -23.81 8.97 5.16
N MET A 93 -23.75 9.10 3.83
CA MET A 93 -23.02 8.16 2.96
C MET A 93 -21.53 8.09 3.33
N TYR A 94 -20.87 9.23 3.53
CA TYR A 94 -19.46 9.24 3.93
C TYR A 94 -19.25 8.66 5.34
N SER A 95 -20.21 8.83 6.25
CA SER A 95 -20.15 8.23 7.58
C SER A 95 -20.19 6.70 7.51
N LEU A 96 -21.05 6.15 6.64
CA LEU A 96 -21.10 4.70 6.42
C LEU A 96 -19.80 4.18 5.80
N LEU A 97 -19.27 4.86 4.77
CA LEU A 97 -17.97 4.51 4.18
C LEU A 97 -16.83 4.53 5.21
N ALA A 98 -16.83 5.49 6.13
CA ALA A 98 -15.85 5.56 7.21
C ALA A 98 -15.97 4.36 8.17
N GLN A 99 -17.18 4.00 8.56
CA GLN A 99 -17.44 2.85 9.44
C GLN A 99 -17.03 1.53 8.78
N ASP A 100 -17.44 1.33 7.53
CA ASP A 100 -17.13 0.11 6.77
C ASP A 100 -15.61 -0.02 6.55
N ALA A 101 -14.93 1.07 6.19
CA ALA A 101 -13.48 1.06 6.02
C ALA A 101 -12.75 0.78 7.33
N GLN A 102 -13.16 1.42 8.44
CA GLN A 102 -12.57 1.17 9.76
C GLN A 102 -12.74 -0.29 10.19
N ALA A 103 -13.92 -0.87 10.02
CA ALA A 103 -14.17 -2.27 10.34
C ALA A 103 -13.27 -3.19 9.51
N ALA A 104 -13.24 -3.00 8.18
CA ALA A 104 -12.42 -3.80 7.29
C ALA A 104 -10.92 -3.71 7.62
N PHE A 105 -10.41 -2.53 7.95
CA PHE A 105 -8.99 -2.34 8.26
C PHE A 105 -8.61 -2.85 9.66
N GLN A 106 -9.51 -2.75 10.63
CA GLN A 106 -9.31 -3.32 11.96
C GLN A 106 -9.17 -4.85 11.87
N ASP A 107 -10.02 -5.50 11.08
CA ASP A 107 -9.96 -6.96 10.86
C ASP A 107 -8.63 -7.37 10.21
N LEU A 108 -8.16 -6.62 9.21
CA LEU A 108 -6.86 -6.86 8.58
C LEU A 108 -5.70 -6.67 9.55
N GLN A 109 -5.75 -5.64 10.41
CA GLN A 109 -4.72 -5.44 11.43
C GLN A 109 -4.65 -6.61 12.41
N ASN A 110 -5.79 -7.15 12.83
CA ASN A 110 -5.83 -8.32 13.72
C ASN A 110 -5.19 -9.55 13.05
N VAL A 111 -5.54 -9.82 11.78
CA VAL A 111 -4.94 -10.93 11.00
C VAL A 111 -3.42 -10.78 10.84
N LEU A 112 -2.94 -9.56 10.59
CA LEU A 112 -1.50 -9.29 10.44
C LEU A 112 -0.74 -9.46 11.76
N ILE A 113 -1.36 -9.14 12.91
CA ILE A 113 -0.76 -9.36 14.23
C ILE A 113 -0.67 -10.87 14.49
N GLU A 114 -1.74 -11.62 14.24
CA GLU A 114 -1.78 -13.08 14.41
C GLU A 114 -0.74 -13.79 13.53
N ALA A 115 -0.56 -13.36 12.28
CA ALA A 115 0.43 -13.93 11.37
C ALA A 115 1.89 -13.53 11.67
N GLY A 116 2.11 -12.49 12.48
CA GLY A 116 3.44 -12.03 12.89
C GLY A 116 3.96 -12.66 14.19
N ASP A 117 3.06 -13.28 14.97
CA ASP A 117 3.37 -13.97 16.22
C ASP A 117 3.67 -15.48 16.03
N GLU A 118 3.54 -16.01 14.80
CA GLU A 118 3.97 -17.38 14.38
C GLU A 118 5.40 -17.41 13.81
#